data_AF-A0AB35TZ38-F1
#
_entry.id   AF-A0AB35TZ38-F1
#
_cell.length_a   1.000
_cell.length_b   1.000
_cell.length_c   1.000
_cell.angle_alpha   90.00
_cell.angle_beta   90.00
_cell.angle_gamma   90.00
#
_symmetry.space_group_name_H-M   'P 1'
#
loop_
_entity.id
_entity.type
_entity.pdbx_description
1 polymer ?
#
loop_
_entity_poly.entity_id
_entity_poly.type
_entity_poly.pdbx_seq_one_letter_code
_entity_poly.pdbx_strand_id
1 'polypeptide(L)'
;MIDKYVIVQNNSYVLTVPEETAIDSGVLHTAYSMLERANHFVSINSFTIDEVSKKIVSSSNPVIMRAYAAHQIDQFWWGVRHIFRTNAAAEAFASDLETCSTAMGSVSAAYGLLFAAGAGLVVSLGASAVSAYCGMIASSVRSKKLQYPKIELDISWAFVYGGYRVE
;
A
#
# COMPACT_ATOMS: atom_id res chain seq x y z
N MET A 1 7.24 -4.41 16.57
CA MET A 1 6.78 -4.40 15.16
C MET A 1 7.70 -5.30 14.35
N ILE A 2 7.17 -6.17 13.49
CA ILE A 2 7.96 -7.15 12.71
C ILE A 2 8.88 -6.49 11.68
N ASP A 3 8.60 -5.24 11.30
CA ASP A 3 9.36 -4.45 10.31
C ASP A 3 10.88 -4.43 10.59
N LYS A 4 11.29 -4.36 11.87
CA LYS A 4 12.72 -4.33 12.24
C LYS A 4 13.51 -5.59 11.85
N TYR A 5 12.80 -6.69 11.59
CA TYR A 5 13.38 -7.96 11.14
C TYR A 5 13.32 -8.13 9.62
N VAL A 6 12.70 -7.19 8.90
CA VAL A 6 12.67 -7.20 7.44
C VAL A 6 13.86 -6.41 6.92
N ILE A 7 14.71 -7.08 6.15
CA ILE A 7 15.87 -6.50 5.47
C ILE A 7 15.69 -6.61 3.96
N VAL A 8 16.43 -5.78 3.22
CA VAL A 8 16.52 -5.87 1.76
C VAL A 8 17.82 -6.57 1.42
N GLN A 9 17.74 -7.64 0.65
CA GLN A 9 18.90 -8.39 0.17
C GLN A 9 18.67 -8.79 -1.28
N ASN A 10 19.62 -8.47 -2.16
CA ASN A 10 19.55 -8.79 -3.59
C ASN A 10 18.22 -8.34 -4.24
N ASN A 11 17.80 -7.10 -3.97
CA ASN A 11 16.55 -6.52 -4.47
C ASN A 11 15.28 -7.31 -4.08
N SER A 12 15.31 -7.99 -2.94
CA SER A 12 14.16 -8.69 -2.37
C SER A 12 14.08 -8.42 -0.87
N TYR A 13 12.87 -8.40 -0.33
CA TYR A 13 12.65 -8.39 1.11
C TYR A 13 12.85 -9.78 1.71
N VAL A 14 13.60 -9.86 2.79
CA VAL A 14 13.90 -11.09 3.53
C VAL A 14 13.57 -10.86 5.00
N LEU A 15 12.95 -11.86 5.64
CA LEU A 15 12.70 -11.85 7.07
C LEU A 15 13.84 -12.53 7.81
N THR A 16 14.50 -11.82 8.72
CA THR A 16 15.58 -12.34 9.56
C THR A 16 15.22 -12.16 11.02
N VAL A 17 14.59 -13.18 11.60
CA VAL A 17 14.21 -13.21 13.02
C VAL A 17 15.25 -14.00 13.81
N PRO A 18 15.88 -13.44 14.86
CA PRO A 18 16.75 -14.19 15.76
C PRO A 18 15.98 -15.32 16.45
N GLU A 19 16.60 -16.50 16.59
CA GLU A 19 15.97 -17.71 17.15
C GLU A 19 15.35 -17.50 18.54
N GLU A 20 15.93 -16.60 19.35
CA GLU A 20 15.45 -16.30 20.70
C GLU A 20 14.23 -15.35 20.73
N THR A 21 13.83 -14.81 19.58
CA THR A 21 12.68 -13.90 19.53
C THR A 21 11.38 -14.69 19.48
N ALA A 22 10.61 -14.66 20.57
CA ALA A 22 9.25 -15.17 20.58
C ALA A 22 8.32 -14.27 19.76
N ILE A 23 8.13 -14.59 18.48
CA ILE A 23 7.11 -13.99 17.61
C ILE A 23 6.02 -15.03 17.38
N ASP A 24 4.77 -14.60 17.52
CA ASP A 24 3.60 -15.41 17.19
C ASP A 24 3.68 -15.96 15.75
N SER A 25 3.36 -17.25 15.60
CA SER A 25 3.47 -17.96 14.31
C SER A 25 2.50 -17.43 13.26
N GLY A 26 1.32 -16.93 13.65
CA GLY A 26 0.37 -16.28 12.76
C GLY A 26 0.89 -14.94 12.23
N VAL A 27 1.57 -14.18 13.08
CA VAL A 27 2.26 -12.93 12.68
C VAL A 27 3.39 -13.22 11.69
N LEU A 28 4.20 -14.26 11.94
CA LEU A 28 5.26 -14.69 11.01
C LEU A 28 4.67 -15.13 9.67
N HIS A 29 3.64 -15.97 9.68
CA HIS A 29 3.00 -16.46 8.46
C HIS A 29 2.41 -15.32 7.61
N THR A 30 1.77 -14.35 8.26
CA THR A 30 1.23 -13.15 7.59
C THR A 30 2.35 -12.33 6.98
N ALA A 31 3.46 -12.13 7.69
CA ALA A 31 4.60 -11.38 7.18
C ALA A 31 5.25 -12.06 5.98
N TYR A 32 5.48 -13.38 6.04
CA TYR A 32 5.98 -14.13 4.88
C TYR A 32 5.08 -13.98 3.66
N SER A 33 3.77 -14.10 3.83
CA SER A 33 2.81 -13.93 2.74
C SER A 33 2.86 -12.53 2.11
N MET A 34 3.06 -11.48 2.92
CA MET A 34 3.21 -10.10 2.43
C MET A 34 4.54 -9.91 1.70
N LEU A 35 5.63 -10.45 2.25
CA LEU A 35 6.97 -10.41 1.63
C LEU A 35 6.98 -11.09 0.26
N GLU A 36 6.36 -12.28 0.14
CA GLU A 36 6.23 -12.98 -1.14
C GLU A 36 5.47 -12.14 -2.17
N ARG A 37 4.35 -11.52 -1.79
CA ARG A 37 3.58 -10.64 -2.67
C ARG A 37 4.39 -9.41 -3.11
N ALA A 38 5.08 -8.77 -2.17
CA ALA A 38 5.90 -7.61 -2.46
C ALA A 38 7.08 -7.97 -3.38
N ASN A 39 7.78 -9.06 -3.11
CA ASN A 39 8.90 -9.54 -3.94
C ASN A 39 8.43 -9.92 -5.34
N HIS A 40 7.28 -10.59 -5.46
CA HIS A 40 6.67 -10.88 -6.75
C HIS A 40 6.33 -9.59 -7.49
N PHE A 41 5.71 -8.61 -6.82
CA PHE A 41 5.39 -7.30 -7.40
C PHE A 41 6.63 -6.56 -7.90
N VAL A 42 7.73 -6.56 -7.12
CA VAL A 42 9.02 -5.97 -7.51
C VAL A 42 9.56 -6.65 -8.77
N SER A 43 9.54 -7.98 -8.79
CA SER A 43 10.05 -8.81 -9.89
C SER A 43 9.30 -8.56 -11.20
N ILE A 44 7.96 -8.66 -11.20
CA ILE A 44 7.16 -8.55 -12.44
C ILE A 44 7.18 -7.14 -13.05
N ASN A 45 7.45 -6.10 -12.24
CA ASN A 45 7.50 -4.71 -12.71
C ASN A 45 8.95 -4.21 -12.92
N SER A 46 9.97 -5.06 -12.68
CA SER A 46 11.38 -4.66 -12.74
C SER A 46 11.69 -3.42 -11.87
N PHE A 47 11.09 -3.38 -10.68
CA PHE A 47 11.33 -2.33 -9.69
C PHE A 47 12.58 -2.63 -8.86
N THR A 48 13.05 -1.59 -8.17
CA THR A 48 14.15 -1.68 -7.22
C THR A 48 13.66 -1.39 -5.80
N ILE A 49 14.29 -1.96 -4.79
CA ILE A 49 13.99 -1.67 -3.38
C ILE A 49 15.14 -0.84 -2.80
N ASP A 50 14.82 0.33 -2.23
CA ASP A 50 15.79 1.12 -1.49
C ASP A 50 16.12 0.43 -0.16
N GLU A 51 17.38 0.08 0.06
CA GLU A 51 17.80 -0.74 1.20
C GLU A 51 17.60 -0.06 2.57
N VAL A 52 17.65 1.28 2.60
CA VAL A 52 17.57 2.06 3.84
C VAL A 52 16.13 2.33 4.23
N SER A 53 15.35 2.90 3.30
CA SER A 53 13.95 3.26 3.51
C SER A 53 12.99 2.10 3.31
N LYS A 54 13.46 0.98 2.73
CA LYS A 54 12.68 -0.20 2.35
C LYS A 54 11.56 0.12 1.36
N LYS A 55 11.63 1.25 0.66
CA LYS A 55 10.63 1.65 -0.33
C LYS A 55 10.85 0.91 -1.64
N ILE A 56 9.76 0.49 -2.27
CA ILE A 56 9.77 0.05 -3.67
C ILE A 56 9.83 1.29 -4.54
N VAL A 57 10.79 1.33 -5.45
CA VAL A 57 11.09 2.46 -6.33
C VAL A 57 11.05 1.97 -7.77
N SER A 58 10.32 2.68 -8.62
CA SER A 58 10.32 2.41 -10.06
C SER A 58 11.67 2.83 -10.66
N SER A 59 12.28 1.93 -11.44
CA SER A 59 13.52 2.17 -12.19
C SER A 59 13.38 3.27 -13.24
N SER A 60 12.15 3.62 -13.65
CA SER A 60 11.86 4.63 -14.68
C SER A 60 11.60 6.05 -14.15
N ASN A 61 11.62 6.27 -12.84
CA ASN A 61 11.24 7.58 -12.29
C ASN A 61 12.15 8.06 -11.14
N PRO A 62 13.41 8.47 -11.43
CA PRO A 62 14.23 9.18 -10.47
C PRO A 62 13.84 10.66 -10.44
N VAL A 63 12.56 10.99 -10.25
CA VAL A 63 12.16 12.39 -10.08
C VAL A 63 12.23 12.73 -8.60
N ILE A 64 13.39 13.30 -8.23
CA ILE A 64 13.55 14.14 -7.04
C ILE A 64 12.65 15.37 -7.26
N MET A 65 11.35 15.25 -6.97
CA MET A 65 10.49 16.43 -6.83
C MET A 65 10.77 17.04 -5.46
N ARG A 66 11.45 18.20 -5.46
CA ARG A 66 11.68 19.02 -4.26
C ARG A 66 10.39 19.62 -3.66
N ALA A 67 9.24 19.42 -4.30
CA ALA A 67 7.92 19.68 -3.75
C ALA A 67 7.18 18.34 -3.60
N TYR A 68 6.77 18.00 -2.38
CA TYR A 68 5.95 16.82 -2.17
C TYR A 68 4.61 16.95 -2.90
N ALA A 69 4.22 15.92 -3.65
CA ALA A 69 2.91 15.86 -4.30
C ALA A 69 1.77 15.96 -3.27
N ALA A 70 0.66 16.59 -3.68
CA ALA A 70 -0.54 16.72 -2.86
C ALA A 70 -1.11 15.35 -2.43
N HIS A 71 -0.91 14.34 -3.29
CA HIS A 71 -1.08 12.93 -2.99
C HIS A 71 0.23 12.22 -3.36
N GLN A 72 0.82 11.51 -2.39
CA GLN A 72 1.98 10.65 -2.61
C GLN A 72 1.62 9.21 -2.27
N ILE A 73 2.17 8.27 -3.01
CA ILE A 73 1.98 6.84 -2.82
C ILE A 73 3.36 6.23 -2.61
N ASP A 74 3.61 5.70 -1.42
CA ASP A 74 4.83 4.97 -1.09
C ASP A 74 4.50 3.48 -0.96
N GLN A 75 5.31 2.62 -1.59
CA GLN A 75 5.12 1.17 -1.60
C GLN A 75 6.19 0.48 -0.74
N PHE A 76 5.80 -0.54 0.01
CA PHE A 76 6.63 -1.26 0.98
C PHE A 76 6.32 -2.76 0.99
N TRP A 77 7.11 -3.53 1.75
CA TRP A 77 6.89 -4.97 1.92
C TRP A 77 5.53 -5.32 2.55
N TRP A 78 5.00 -4.45 3.41
CA TRP A 78 3.72 -4.68 4.10
C TRP A 78 2.52 -4.19 3.29
N GLY A 79 2.72 -3.30 2.31
CA GLY A 79 1.63 -2.71 1.54
C GLY A 79 1.99 -1.35 0.94
N VAL A 80 1.02 -0.44 0.98
CA VAL A 80 1.10 0.89 0.39
C VAL A 80 0.65 1.94 1.38
N ARG A 81 1.35 3.07 1.39
CA ARG A 81 1.00 4.28 2.12
C ARG A 81 0.56 5.36 1.15
N HIS A 82 -0.67 5.82 1.28
CA HIS A 82 -1.12 7.05 0.66
C HIS A 82 -0.94 8.21 1.65
N ILE A 83 -0.22 9.24 1.22
CA ILE A 83 0.00 10.47 1.99
C ILE A 83 -0.77 11.59 1.30
N PHE A 84 -1.85 12.04 1.93
CA PHE A 84 -2.66 13.17 1.47
C PHE A 84 -2.25 14.42 2.23
N ARG A 85 -1.73 15.42 1.51
CA ARG A 85 -1.29 16.71 2.09
C ARG A 85 -2.35 17.80 1.96
N THR A 86 -3.44 17.53 1.26
CA THR A 86 -4.57 18.44 1.11
C THR A 86 -5.88 17.67 1.17
N ASN A 87 -6.94 18.33 1.65
CA ASN A 87 -8.29 17.78 1.67
C ASN A 87 -8.82 17.51 0.25
N ALA A 88 -8.38 18.30 -0.74
CA ALA A 88 -8.73 18.09 -2.14
C ALA A 88 -8.14 16.78 -2.70
N ALA A 89 -6.88 16.47 -2.36
CA ALA A 89 -6.26 15.20 -2.75
C ALA A 89 -6.94 13.99 -2.11
N ALA A 90 -7.29 14.10 -0.82
CA ALA A 90 -8.04 13.05 -0.13
C ALA A 90 -9.45 12.85 -0.74
N GLU A 91 -10.13 13.93 -1.13
CA GLU A 91 -11.44 13.82 -1.78
C GLU A 91 -11.37 13.23 -3.18
N ALA A 92 -10.41 13.65 -4.00
CA ALA A 92 -10.23 13.10 -5.34
C ALA A 92 -10.03 11.57 -5.27
N PHE A 93 -9.15 11.10 -4.40
CA PHE A 93 -8.94 9.67 -4.17
C PHE A 93 -10.21 8.95 -3.68
N ALA A 94 -10.97 9.55 -2.76
CA ALA A 94 -12.23 8.97 -2.30
C ALA A 94 -13.27 8.86 -3.43
N SER A 95 -13.36 9.88 -4.30
CA SER A 95 -14.24 9.86 -5.48
C SER A 95 -13.84 8.78 -6.51
N ASP A 96 -12.55 8.58 -6.74
CA ASP A 96 -12.05 7.52 -7.62
C ASP A 96 -12.41 6.13 -7.07
N LEU A 97 -12.27 5.94 -5.75
CA LEU A 97 -12.68 4.70 -5.07
C LEU A 97 -14.18 4.47 -5.10
N GLU A 98 -15.01 5.51 -4.98
CA GLU A 98 -16.45 5.37 -5.13
C GLU A 98 -16.85 4.97 -6.54
N THR A 99 -16.15 5.50 -7.54
CA THR A 99 -16.35 5.09 -8.93
C THR A 99 -16.03 3.60 -9.08
N CYS A 100 -14.94 3.11 -8.45
CA CYS A 100 -14.65 1.67 -8.40
C CYS A 100 -15.67 0.84 -7.59
N SER A 101 -16.35 1.45 -6.61
CA SER A 101 -17.40 0.75 -5.84
C SER A 101 -18.73 0.67 -6.60
N THR A 102 -19.05 1.66 -7.43
CA THR A 102 -20.37 1.82 -8.06
C THR A 102 -20.41 1.36 -9.52
N ALA A 103 -19.39 1.67 -10.30
CA ALA A 103 -19.15 0.92 -11.53
C ALA A 103 -18.68 -0.48 -11.10
N MET A 104 -18.97 -1.51 -11.88
CA MET A 104 -18.31 -2.82 -11.74
C MET A 104 -16.83 -2.65 -12.10
N GLY A 105 -16.08 -1.87 -11.30
CA GLY A 105 -14.68 -1.59 -11.48
C GLY A 105 -13.99 -2.93 -11.61
N SER A 106 -13.31 -3.15 -12.73
CA SER A 106 -12.51 -4.34 -12.88
C SER A 106 -11.59 -4.42 -11.66
N VAL A 107 -11.38 -5.61 -11.12
CA VAL A 107 -10.47 -5.82 -9.98
C VAL A 107 -9.14 -5.10 -10.27
N SER A 108 -8.68 -5.15 -11.53
CA SER A 108 -7.52 -4.42 -12.04
C SER A 108 -7.54 -2.90 -11.82
N ALA A 109 -8.68 -2.22 -12.02
CA ALA A 109 -8.79 -0.77 -11.81
C ALA A 109 -8.67 -0.39 -10.33
N ALA A 110 -9.37 -1.13 -9.45
CA ALA A 110 -9.26 -0.93 -8.02
C ALA A 110 -7.82 -1.18 -7.52
N TYR A 111 -7.14 -2.17 -8.10
CA TYR A 111 -5.72 -2.44 -7.84
C TYR A 111 -4.80 -1.29 -8.21
N GLY A 112 -5.03 -0.68 -9.38
CA GLY A 112 -4.32 0.50 -9.82
C GLY A 112 -4.47 1.65 -8.83
N LEU A 113 -5.68 1.88 -8.31
CA LEU A 113 -5.93 2.96 -7.35
C LEU A 113 -5.33 2.66 -5.97
N LEU A 114 -5.57 1.47 -5.41
CA LEU A 114 -5.22 1.12 -4.03
C LEU A 114 -3.72 0.84 -3.85
N PHE A 115 -3.08 0.29 -4.87
CA PHE A 115 -1.70 -0.18 -4.75
C PHE A 115 -0.74 0.51 -5.71
N ALA A 116 -1.21 1.40 -6.58
CA ALA A 116 -0.44 1.94 -7.71
C ALA A 116 0.23 0.81 -8.52
N ALA A 117 -0.49 -0.31 -8.65
CA ALA A 117 -0.02 -1.52 -9.32
C ALA A 117 -0.74 -1.70 -10.65
N GLY A 118 0.00 -2.01 -11.71
CA GLY A 118 -0.59 -2.45 -12.97
C GLY A 118 -1.40 -3.75 -12.79
N ALA A 119 -2.21 -4.10 -13.81
CA ALA A 119 -3.17 -5.21 -13.80
C ALA A 119 -2.60 -6.64 -13.58
N GLY A 120 -1.32 -6.79 -13.25
CA GLY A 120 -0.61 -8.06 -13.08
C GLY A 120 -0.64 -8.65 -11.66
N LEU A 121 -1.08 -7.91 -10.64
CA LEU A 121 -1.30 -8.46 -9.30
C LEU A 121 -2.65 -9.17 -9.24
N VAL A 122 -2.63 -10.49 -9.39
CA VAL A 122 -3.80 -11.34 -9.17
C VAL A 122 -4.01 -11.51 -7.67
N VAL A 123 -5.19 -11.17 -7.19
CA VAL A 123 -5.65 -11.56 -5.86
C VAL A 123 -6.96 -12.30 -5.91
N SER A 124 -7.18 -13.07 -4.87
CA SER A 124 -8.31 -13.97 -4.67
C SER A 124 -9.62 -13.24 -4.33
N LEU A 125 -9.67 -11.91 -4.30
CA LEU A 125 -10.92 -11.19 -3.98
C LEU A 125 -11.81 -11.09 -5.23
N GLY A 126 -13.06 -11.55 -5.08
CA GLY A 126 -14.08 -11.35 -6.11
C GLY A 126 -14.43 -9.86 -6.28
N ALA A 127 -14.91 -9.49 -7.46
CA ALA A 127 -15.22 -8.10 -7.82
C ALA A 127 -16.12 -7.38 -6.79
N SER A 128 -17.13 -8.07 -6.25
CA SER A 128 -18.04 -7.49 -5.25
C SER A 128 -17.34 -7.18 -3.92
N ALA A 129 -16.38 -8.00 -3.50
CA ALA A 129 -15.61 -7.77 -2.28
C ALA A 129 -14.66 -6.56 -2.44
N VAL A 130 -14.06 -6.42 -3.62
CA VAL A 130 -13.19 -5.28 -3.95
C VAL A 130 -14.00 -3.97 -4.01
N SER A 131 -15.19 -3.99 -4.62
CA SER A 131 -16.07 -2.82 -4.66
C SER A 131 -16.49 -2.36 -3.25
N ALA A 132 -16.95 -3.29 -2.40
CA ALA A 132 -17.30 -2.98 -1.01
C ALA A 132 -16.10 -2.43 -0.23
N TYR A 133 -14.92 -2.99 -0.46
CA TYR A 133 -13.67 -2.52 0.15
C TYR A 133 -13.31 -1.09 -0.26
N CYS A 134 -13.42 -0.75 -1.54
CA CYS A 134 -13.20 0.61 -2.04
C CYS A 134 -14.17 1.60 -1.38
N GLY A 135 -15.45 1.24 -1.26
CA GLY A 135 -16.45 2.07 -0.59
C GLY A 135 -16.14 2.32 0.90
N MET A 136 -15.66 1.30 1.61
CA MET A 136 -15.24 1.45 3.01
C MET A 136 -14.06 2.42 3.17
N ILE A 137 -13.04 2.29 2.32
CA ILE A 137 -11.88 3.21 2.34
C ILE A 137 -12.32 4.63 1.98
N ALA A 138 -13.12 4.80 0.92
CA ALA A 138 -13.61 6.11 0.50
C ALA A 138 -14.34 6.84 1.65
N SER A 139 -15.25 6.15 2.32
CA SER A 139 -15.96 6.68 3.50
C SER A 139 -15.00 7.05 4.64
N SER A 140 -14.02 6.19 4.93
CA SER A 140 -13.02 6.45 5.98
C SER A 140 -12.15 7.67 5.68
N VAL A 141 -11.68 7.82 4.45
CA VAL A 141 -10.87 8.97 4.00
C VAL A 141 -11.67 10.27 4.13
N ARG A 142 -12.95 10.27 3.74
CA ARG A 142 -13.82 11.44 3.88
C ARG A 142 -14.12 11.81 5.32
N SER A 143 -14.25 10.83 6.21
CA SER A 143 -14.40 11.10 7.63
C SER A 143 -13.14 11.78 8.20
N LYS A 144 -11.95 11.31 7.78
CA LYS A 144 -10.67 11.79 8.31
C LYS A 144 -10.23 13.14 7.76
N LYS A 145 -10.55 13.48 6.51
CA LYS A 145 -10.21 14.80 5.93
C LYS A 145 -10.88 15.97 6.63
N LEU A 146 -12.03 15.74 7.27
CA LEU A 146 -12.70 16.76 8.06
C LEU A 146 -11.99 17.02 9.41
N GLN A 147 -11.20 16.05 9.86
CA GLN A 147 -10.53 16.08 11.16
C GLN A 147 -9.07 16.55 11.06
N TYR A 148 -8.40 16.29 9.93
CA TYR A 148 -6.96 16.54 9.80
C TYR A 148 -6.60 17.18 8.46
N PRO A 149 -5.65 18.14 8.44
CA PRO A 149 -5.15 18.76 7.21
C PRO A 149 -4.25 17.83 6.39
N LYS A 150 -3.62 16.85 7.04
CA LYS A 150 -2.79 15.81 6.44
C LYS A 150 -3.24 14.43 6.94
N ILE A 151 -3.35 13.48 6.02
CA ILE A 151 -3.82 12.11 6.30
C ILE A 151 -2.82 11.12 5.74
N GLU A 152 -2.44 10.14 6.53
CA GLU A 152 -1.76 8.93 6.04
C GLU A 152 -2.72 7.75 6.09
N LEU A 153 -2.84 7.03 4.98
CA LEU A 153 -3.64 5.83 4.84
C LEU A 153 -2.70 4.68 4.44
N ASP A 154 -2.59 3.70 5.32
CA ASP A 154 -1.86 2.47 5.07
C ASP A 154 -2.85 1.40 4.62
N ILE A 155 -2.51 0.71 3.52
CA ILE A 155 -3.27 -0.40 2.95
C ILE A 155 -2.31 -1.57 2.80
N SER A 156 -2.52 -2.65 3.54
CA SER A 156 -1.67 -3.83 3.46
C SER A 156 -1.94 -4.65 2.21
N TRP A 157 -0.96 -5.46 1.78
CA TRP A 157 -1.17 -6.44 0.70
C TRP A 157 -2.24 -7.48 1.03
N ALA A 158 -2.65 -7.59 2.29
CA ALA A 158 -3.72 -8.45 2.77
C ALA A 158 -5.08 -7.73 2.87
N PHE A 159 -5.23 -6.54 2.28
CA PHE A 159 -6.45 -5.73 2.33
C PHE A 159 -6.87 -5.29 3.74
N VAL A 160 -5.91 -5.14 4.64
CA VAL A 160 -6.15 -4.47 5.93
C VAL A 160 -5.74 -3.02 5.76
N TYR A 161 -6.66 -2.08 6.02
CA TYR A 161 -6.34 -0.65 5.96
C TYR A 161 -6.47 0.03 7.31
N GLY A 162 -5.65 1.06 7.52
CA GLY A 162 -5.66 1.92 8.70
C GLY A 162 -5.27 3.33 8.30
N GLY A 163 -6.06 4.32 8.72
CA GLY A 163 -5.71 5.72 8.53
C GLY A 163 -5.22 6.34 9.83
N TYR A 164 -4.15 7.12 9.80
CA TYR A 164 -3.57 7.73 10.98
C TYR A 164 -3.36 9.23 10.77
N ARG A 165 -3.43 9.98 11.87
CA ARG A 165 -3.04 11.38 11.92
C ARG A 165 -1.54 11.47 11.65
N VAL A 166 -1.14 12.49 10.92
CA VAL A 166 0.27 12.90 10.88
C VAL A 166 0.35 14.28 11.49
N GLU A 167 1.21 14.43 12.49
CA GLU A 167 1.50 15.70 13.15
C GLU A 167 2.07 16.74 12.18
#